data_AF-A0A3E2CMF4-F1
#
_entry.id   AF-A0A3E2CMF4-F1
#
_cell.length_a   1.000
_cell.length_b   1.000
_cell.length_c   1.000
_cell.angle_alpha   90.00
_cell.angle_beta   90.00
_cell.angle_gamma   90.00
#
_symmetry.space_group_name_H-M   'P 1'
#
loop_
_entity.id
_entity.type
_entity.pdbx_description
1 polymer ?
#
loop_
_entity_poly.entity_id
_entity_poly.type
_entity_poly.pdbx_seq_one_letter_code
_entity_poly.pdbx_strand_id
1 'polypeptide(L)'
;METVFDPYLIPHTRVLKNKSNINNQIELDKYENDAVLTRCSILYENLPHAEGTVKQLQWIHHYLFQDVYDWAGQIRTIDMTKGGGEPFHPLEYMGVGIRYCEQTLKNDNLLQGLSIDEFISKLSVNYNNFNVLHPFREGNGRTQRVFWDIVARDAGYHFDWGLITQRVNDEASIQAKDANDTKLLEDMFHIITKPLNVELLAQQQFAHLVEEEYEYAPNVASVLQDKDYAAYKTRYGID
;
A
#
# COMPACT_ATOMS: atom_id res chain seq x y z
N MET A 1 -18.47 26.65 -3.01
CA MET A 1 -17.79 25.79 -4.00
C MET A 1 -18.79 24.74 -4.40
N GLU A 2 -19.17 24.68 -5.69
CA GLU A 2 -19.96 23.56 -6.20
C GLU A 2 -19.20 22.27 -5.91
N THR A 3 -19.88 21.28 -5.34
CA THR A 3 -19.33 19.96 -5.15
C THR A 3 -19.05 19.37 -6.52
N VAL A 4 -17.77 19.13 -6.84
CA VAL A 4 -17.37 18.42 -8.05
C VAL A 4 -18.17 17.10 -8.11
N PHE A 5 -18.85 16.87 -9.24
CA PHE A 5 -19.67 15.67 -9.42
C PHE A 5 -18.79 14.42 -9.37
N ASP A 6 -19.07 13.53 -8.42
CA ASP A 6 -18.41 12.24 -8.29
C ASP A 6 -19.37 11.12 -8.75
N PRO A 7 -19.18 10.53 -9.95
CA PRO A 7 -20.07 9.51 -10.49
C PRO A 7 -20.00 8.18 -9.73
N TYR A 8 -19.01 8.01 -8.84
CA TYR A 8 -18.83 6.80 -8.05
C TYR A 8 -19.71 6.80 -6.80
N LEU A 9 -20.30 7.93 -6.41
CA LEU A 9 -21.16 8.02 -5.24
C LEU A 9 -22.60 7.62 -5.55
N ILE A 10 -23.27 6.97 -4.58
CA ILE A 10 -24.72 6.81 -4.60
C ILE A 10 -25.34 8.22 -4.57
N PRO A 11 -26.30 8.54 -5.47
CA PRO A 11 -26.87 9.88 -5.57
C PRO A 11 -27.32 10.44 -4.21
N HIS A 12 -26.95 11.70 -3.94
CA HIS A 12 -27.26 12.43 -2.71
C HIS A 12 -26.61 11.88 -1.42
N THR A 13 -25.62 10.99 -1.54
CA THR A 13 -24.86 10.47 -0.41
C THR A 13 -23.35 10.70 -0.58
N ARG A 14 -22.57 10.32 0.43
CA ARG A 14 -21.10 10.23 0.37
C ARG A 14 -20.60 8.79 0.21
N VAL A 15 -21.51 7.82 0.08
CA VAL A 15 -21.18 6.39 0.03
C VAL A 15 -20.94 5.97 -1.41
N LEU A 16 -19.89 5.19 -1.63
CA LEU A 16 -19.54 4.65 -2.96
C LEU A 16 -20.61 3.65 -3.43
N LYS A 17 -20.95 3.70 -4.71
CA LYS A 17 -21.76 2.68 -5.39
C LYS A 17 -21.04 1.34 -5.27
N ASN A 18 -21.72 0.37 -4.69
CA ASN A 18 -21.20 -0.96 -4.40
C ASN A 18 -22.22 -2.03 -4.80
N LYS A 19 -21.73 -3.25 -5.06
CA LYS A 19 -22.53 -4.39 -5.54
C LYS A 19 -23.58 -4.86 -4.53
N SER A 20 -23.36 -4.58 -3.25
CA SER A 20 -24.23 -4.99 -2.14
C SER A 20 -25.35 -3.99 -1.85
N ASN A 21 -25.42 -2.87 -2.59
CA ASN A 21 -26.40 -1.79 -2.39
C ASN A 21 -26.40 -1.20 -0.95
N ILE A 22 -25.26 -1.26 -0.26
CA ILE A 22 -25.08 -0.70 1.07
C ILE A 22 -25.01 0.83 0.96
N ASN A 23 -25.82 1.54 1.74
CA ASN A 23 -25.92 3.01 1.71
C ASN A 23 -25.43 3.68 3.01
N ASN A 24 -24.87 2.89 3.93
CA ASN A 24 -24.26 3.34 5.17
C ASN A 24 -22.74 3.16 5.07
N GLN A 25 -21.97 4.21 5.39
CA GLN A 25 -20.52 4.20 5.25
C GLN A 25 -19.85 3.12 6.12
N ILE A 26 -20.22 3.03 7.40
CA ILE A 26 -19.63 2.08 8.36
C ILE A 26 -19.91 0.64 7.93
N GLU A 27 -21.12 0.36 7.45
CA GLU A 27 -21.47 -0.97 6.93
C GLU A 27 -20.70 -1.31 5.65
N LEU A 28 -20.47 -0.33 4.77
CA LEU A 28 -19.70 -0.53 3.55
C LEU A 28 -18.22 -0.78 3.87
N ASP A 29 -17.64 0.00 4.78
CA ASP A 29 -16.24 -0.13 5.19
C ASP A 29 -15.98 -1.53 5.76
N LYS A 30 -16.86 -2.00 6.64
CA LYS A 30 -16.79 -3.36 7.17
C LYS A 30 -16.90 -4.43 6.08
N TYR A 31 -17.91 -4.33 5.22
CA TYR A 31 -18.10 -5.29 4.12
C TYR A 31 -16.90 -5.32 3.18
N GLU A 32 -16.36 -4.16 2.82
CA GLU A 32 -15.20 -4.03 1.96
C GLU A 32 -13.95 -4.64 2.60
N ASN A 33 -13.69 -4.35 3.88
CA ASN A 33 -12.56 -4.91 4.61
C ASN A 33 -12.61 -6.45 4.65
N ASP A 34 -13.76 -7.04 4.98
CA ASP A 34 -13.95 -8.49 5.01
C ASP A 34 -13.74 -9.13 3.62
N ALA A 35 -14.29 -8.51 2.57
CA ALA A 35 -14.16 -9.00 1.20
C ALA A 35 -12.71 -8.92 0.69
N VAL A 36 -12.05 -7.77 0.90
CA VAL A 36 -10.66 -7.55 0.48
C VAL A 36 -9.72 -8.49 1.23
N LEU A 37 -9.88 -8.65 2.54
CA LEU A 37 -9.06 -9.55 3.36
C LEU A 37 -9.15 -11.01 2.89
N THR A 38 -10.36 -11.45 2.54
CA THR A 38 -10.59 -12.78 1.96
C THR A 38 -9.83 -12.94 0.65
N ARG A 39 -9.90 -11.95 -0.25
CA ARG A 39 -9.16 -11.97 -1.51
C ARG A 39 -7.66 -11.93 -1.30
N CYS A 40 -7.15 -11.08 -0.41
CA CYS A 40 -5.73 -11.04 -0.05
C CYS A 40 -5.25 -12.41 0.40
N SER A 41 -5.94 -13.05 1.34
CA SER A 41 -5.53 -14.37 1.87
C SER A 41 -5.34 -15.40 0.75
N ILE A 42 -6.27 -15.46 -0.21
CA ILE A 42 -6.17 -16.35 -1.38
C ILE A 42 -5.04 -15.93 -2.33
N LEU A 43 -4.88 -14.63 -2.59
CA LEU A 43 -3.85 -14.12 -3.49
C LEU A 43 -2.44 -14.43 -2.98
N TYR A 44 -2.23 -14.36 -1.67
CA TYR A 44 -0.92 -14.61 -1.06
C TYR A 44 -0.52 -16.08 -1.02
N GLU A 45 -1.45 -17.02 -1.24
CA GLU A 45 -1.11 -18.44 -1.45
C GLU A 45 -0.29 -18.64 -2.73
N ASN A 46 -0.48 -17.79 -3.75
CA ASN A 46 0.24 -17.86 -5.01
C ASN A 46 0.35 -16.48 -5.68
N LEU A 47 1.21 -15.63 -5.14
CA LEU A 47 1.47 -14.30 -5.69
C LEU A 47 2.14 -14.40 -7.08
N PRO A 48 1.65 -13.67 -8.09
CA PRO A 48 2.27 -13.64 -9.42
C PRO A 48 3.66 -12.98 -9.38
N HIS A 49 4.46 -13.17 -10.43
CA HIS A 49 5.73 -12.45 -10.60
C HIS A 49 5.52 -10.98 -10.94
N ALA A 50 6.50 -10.15 -10.60
CA ALA A 50 6.49 -8.72 -10.88
C ALA A 50 6.56 -8.45 -12.39
N GLU A 51 5.57 -7.72 -12.89
CA GLU A 51 5.61 -7.12 -14.23
C GLU A 51 6.00 -5.64 -14.16
N GLY A 52 5.77 -4.99 -13.01
CA GLY A 52 6.08 -3.58 -12.80
C GLY A 52 5.17 -2.62 -13.60
N THR A 53 3.98 -3.09 -13.97
CA THR A 53 3.04 -2.35 -14.83
C THR A 53 1.81 -1.86 -14.08
N VAL A 54 1.21 -0.76 -14.57
CA VAL A 54 -0.10 -0.31 -14.12
C VAL A 54 -1.17 -1.33 -14.49
N LYS A 55 -0.98 -2.13 -15.55
CA LYS A 55 -1.86 -3.25 -15.87
C LYS A 55 -1.87 -4.32 -14.78
N GLN A 56 -0.70 -4.67 -14.23
CA GLN A 56 -0.60 -5.56 -13.06
C GLN A 56 -1.30 -4.93 -11.85
N LEU A 57 -1.10 -3.62 -11.62
CA LEU A 57 -1.78 -2.90 -10.55
C LEU A 57 -3.31 -2.91 -10.71
N GLN A 58 -3.83 -2.72 -11.93
CA GLN A 58 -5.27 -2.83 -12.24
C GLN A 58 -5.80 -4.25 -12.00
N TRP A 59 -5.02 -5.28 -12.35
CA TRP A 59 -5.39 -6.67 -12.09
C TRP A 59 -5.46 -6.96 -10.58
N ILE A 60 -4.46 -6.51 -9.80
CA ILE A 60 -4.48 -6.63 -8.34
C ILE A 60 -5.72 -5.93 -7.79
N HIS A 61 -5.98 -4.68 -8.19
CA HIS A 61 -7.15 -3.94 -7.72
C HIS A 61 -8.45 -4.66 -8.10
N HIS A 62 -8.56 -5.18 -9.32
CA HIS A 62 -9.71 -5.97 -9.71
C HIS A 62 -9.88 -7.16 -8.76
N TYR A 63 -8.82 -7.94 -8.57
CA TYR A 63 -8.86 -9.14 -7.75
C TYR A 63 -9.28 -8.87 -6.30
N LEU A 64 -8.77 -7.79 -5.70
CA LEU A 64 -9.08 -7.40 -4.33
C LEU A 64 -10.51 -6.86 -4.16
N PHE A 65 -10.97 -6.02 -5.09
CA PHE A 65 -12.21 -5.26 -4.94
C PHE A 65 -13.39 -5.79 -5.78
N GLN A 66 -13.21 -6.88 -6.53
CA GLN A 66 -14.24 -7.44 -7.44
C GLN A 66 -15.56 -7.77 -6.75
N ASP A 67 -15.58 -8.07 -5.45
CA ASP A 67 -16.81 -8.40 -4.72
C ASP A 67 -17.52 -7.15 -4.14
N VAL A 68 -16.87 -5.98 -4.23
CA VAL A 68 -17.35 -4.73 -3.64
C VAL A 68 -17.81 -3.75 -4.71
N TYR A 69 -17.02 -3.58 -5.77
CA TYR A 69 -17.23 -2.51 -6.74
C TYR A 69 -17.34 -3.00 -8.18
N ASP A 70 -18.29 -2.46 -8.94
CA ASP A 70 -18.41 -2.72 -10.39
C ASP A 70 -17.22 -2.13 -11.18
N TRP A 71 -16.58 -1.10 -10.63
CA TRP A 71 -15.43 -0.43 -11.23
C TRP A 71 -14.08 -1.01 -10.77
N ALA A 72 -14.06 -2.13 -10.06
CA ALA A 72 -12.81 -2.76 -9.60
C ALA A 72 -11.85 -3.01 -10.77
N GLY A 73 -10.63 -2.44 -10.68
CA GLY A 73 -9.58 -2.51 -11.70
C GLY A 73 -9.65 -1.42 -12.77
N GLN A 74 -10.66 -0.55 -12.73
CA GLN A 74 -10.80 0.56 -13.67
C GLN A 74 -10.03 1.79 -13.17
N ILE A 75 -9.29 2.44 -14.09
CA ILE A 75 -8.67 3.74 -13.82
C ILE A 75 -9.77 4.76 -13.56
N ARG A 76 -9.57 5.63 -12.56
CA ARG A 76 -10.52 6.67 -12.18
C ARG A 76 -10.84 7.62 -13.34
N THR A 77 -12.02 8.22 -13.27
CA THR A 77 -12.57 9.13 -14.29
C THR A 77 -12.86 10.53 -13.76
N ILE A 78 -12.46 10.82 -12.52
CA ILE A 78 -12.45 12.17 -11.93
C ILE A 78 -11.07 12.53 -11.38
N ASP A 79 -10.76 13.82 -11.31
CA ASP A 79 -9.60 14.32 -10.59
C ASP A 79 -9.80 14.18 -9.08
N MET A 80 -8.70 13.97 -8.36
CA MET A 80 -8.74 13.63 -6.94
C MET A 80 -7.69 14.42 -6.16
N THR A 81 -8.05 14.78 -4.93
CA THR A 81 -7.16 15.31 -3.89
C THR A 81 -7.37 14.47 -2.62
N LYS A 82 -6.37 14.39 -1.74
CA LYS A 82 -6.51 13.76 -0.41
C LYS A 82 -6.34 14.84 0.66
N GLY A 83 -7.28 14.89 1.63
CA GLY A 83 -7.19 15.79 2.78
C GLY A 83 -7.16 17.29 2.46
N GLY A 84 -7.53 17.71 1.24
CA GLY A 84 -7.42 19.10 0.78
C GLY A 84 -6.00 19.54 0.40
N GLY A 85 -5.04 18.61 0.31
CA GLY A 85 -3.69 18.87 -0.21
C GLY A 85 -3.62 18.96 -1.73
N GLU A 86 -2.39 19.03 -2.28
CA GLU A 86 -2.17 19.11 -3.72
C GLU A 86 -2.84 17.94 -4.46
N PRO A 87 -3.40 18.17 -5.66
CA PRO A 87 -4.05 17.13 -6.44
C PRO A 87 -3.09 16.00 -6.81
N PHE A 88 -3.65 14.81 -6.97
CA PHE A 88 -2.95 13.70 -7.61
C PHE A 88 -2.75 13.99 -9.10
N HIS A 89 -2.05 13.08 -9.80
CA HIS A 89 -1.71 13.24 -11.21
C HIS A 89 -2.96 13.57 -12.05
N PRO A 90 -2.98 14.65 -12.85
CA PRO A 90 -4.20 15.05 -13.56
C PRO A 90 -4.63 13.99 -14.58
N LEU A 91 -5.95 13.77 -14.69
CA LEU A 91 -6.51 12.77 -15.60
C LEU A 91 -6.13 12.97 -17.06
N GLU A 92 -6.09 14.22 -17.51
CA GLU A 92 -5.73 14.58 -18.87
C GLU A 92 -4.35 14.01 -19.27
N TYR A 93 -3.45 13.87 -18.29
CA TYR A 93 -2.10 13.37 -18.48
C TYR A 93 -1.89 11.95 -17.96
N MET A 94 -2.95 11.21 -17.60
CA MET A 94 -2.87 9.88 -17.00
C MET A 94 -1.99 8.93 -17.83
N GLY A 95 -2.17 8.89 -19.15
CA GLY A 95 -1.37 8.04 -20.03
C GLY A 95 0.13 8.39 -20.04
N VAL A 96 0.50 9.66 -19.82
CA VAL A 96 1.90 10.07 -19.68
C VAL A 96 2.44 9.61 -18.33
N GLY A 97 1.67 9.81 -17.26
CA GLY A 97 2.04 9.38 -15.90
C GLY A 97 2.27 7.88 -15.81
N ILE A 98 1.38 7.07 -16.41
CA ILE A 98 1.54 5.61 -16.51
C ILE A 98 2.86 5.25 -17.17
N ARG A 99 3.15 5.79 -18.37
CA ARG A 99 4.39 5.50 -19.08
C ARG A 99 5.63 5.90 -18.28
N TYR A 100 5.58 7.03 -17.58
CA TYR A 100 6.68 7.49 -16.74
C TYR A 100 6.95 6.52 -15.58
N CYS A 101 5.90 6.11 -14.86
CA CYS A 101 6.02 5.18 -13.73
C CYS A 101 6.60 3.83 -14.19
N GLU A 102 6.02 3.24 -15.23
CA GLU A 102 6.45 1.93 -15.75
C GLU A 102 7.88 1.97 -16.31
N GLN A 103 8.23 3.02 -17.06
CA GLN A 103 9.56 3.14 -17.63
C GLN A 103 10.63 3.37 -16.57
N THR A 104 10.32 4.14 -15.52
CA THR A 104 11.25 4.37 -14.40
C THR A 104 11.54 3.05 -13.66
N LEU A 105 10.50 2.32 -13.27
CA LEU A 105 10.65 1.04 -12.57
C LEU A 105 11.36 -0.01 -13.44
N LYS A 106 11.08 -0.02 -14.75
CA LYS A 106 11.78 -0.88 -15.71
C LYS A 106 13.25 -0.52 -15.85
N ASN A 107 13.60 0.77 -15.90
CA ASN A 107 14.99 1.23 -15.97
C ASN A 107 15.76 0.86 -14.70
N ASP A 108 15.07 0.78 -13.57
CA ASP A 108 15.61 0.28 -12.30
C ASP A 108 15.62 -1.26 -12.21
N ASN A 109 15.43 -1.96 -13.34
CA ASN A 109 15.44 -3.43 -13.43
C ASN A 109 14.44 -4.09 -12.46
N LEU A 110 13.26 -3.49 -12.29
CA LEU A 110 12.26 -3.94 -11.30
C LEU A 110 12.83 -4.05 -9.88
N LEU A 111 13.82 -3.22 -9.55
CA LEU A 111 14.55 -3.19 -8.28
C LEU A 111 15.38 -4.46 -7.98
N GLN A 112 15.60 -5.33 -8.96
CA GLN A 112 16.35 -6.58 -8.77
C GLN A 112 17.86 -6.37 -8.90
N GLY A 113 18.63 -7.13 -8.11
CA GLY A 113 20.09 -7.14 -8.14
C GLY A 113 20.75 -5.94 -7.45
N LEU A 114 20.00 -5.26 -6.58
CA LEU A 114 20.45 -4.10 -5.82
C LEU A 114 20.88 -4.52 -4.40
N SER A 115 21.76 -3.74 -3.77
CA SER A 115 21.93 -3.79 -2.31
C SER A 115 20.68 -3.25 -1.62
N ILE A 116 20.51 -3.52 -0.32
CA ILE A 116 19.31 -3.09 0.42
C ILE A 116 19.16 -1.57 0.43
N ASP A 117 20.26 -0.83 0.55
CA ASP A 117 20.23 0.64 0.55
C ASP A 117 19.86 1.20 -0.83
N GLU A 118 20.41 0.62 -1.91
CA GLU A 118 20.04 0.99 -3.28
C GLU A 118 18.59 0.63 -3.61
N PHE A 119 18.13 -0.54 -3.14
CA PHE A 119 16.76 -0.99 -3.24
C PHE A 119 15.83 0.02 -2.57
N ILE A 120 16.08 0.41 -1.31
CA ILE A 120 15.25 1.34 -0.55
C ILE A 120 15.21 2.73 -1.20
N SER A 121 16.36 3.25 -1.64
CA SER A 121 16.42 4.55 -2.31
C SER A 121 15.59 4.55 -3.61
N LYS A 122 15.78 3.56 -4.49
CA LYS A 122 15.01 3.45 -5.75
C LYS A 122 13.54 3.11 -5.53
N LEU A 123 13.25 2.26 -4.56
CA LEU A 123 11.88 1.94 -4.13
C LEU A 123 11.15 3.20 -3.71
N SER A 124 11.77 4.07 -2.91
CA SER A 124 11.11 5.28 -2.38
C SER A 124 10.70 6.24 -3.49
N VAL A 125 11.54 6.39 -4.52
CA VAL A 125 11.20 7.16 -5.73
C VAL A 125 10.07 6.51 -6.52
N ASN A 126 10.16 5.20 -6.80
CA ASN A 126 9.14 4.51 -7.57
C ASN A 126 7.80 4.43 -6.83
N TYR A 127 7.81 4.17 -5.52
CA TYR A 127 6.65 4.21 -4.64
C TYR A 127 5.96 5.58 -4.70
N ASN A 128 6.73 6.67 -4.60
CA ASN A 128 6.18 8.02 -4.74
C ASN A 128 5.54 8.23 -6.12
N ASN A 129 6.19 7.81 -7.21
CA ASN A 129 5.65 7.95 -8.57
C ASN A 129 4.26 7.29 -8.70
N PHE A 130 4.10 6.06 -8.21
CA PHE A 130 2.80 5.36 -8.24
C PHE A 130 1.78 5.97 -7.26
N ASN A 131 2.21 6.48 -6.11
CA ASN A 131 1.35 7.22 -5.18
C ASN A 131 0.79 8.50 -5.78
N VAL A 132 1.62 9.28 -6.48
CA VAL A 132 1.20 10.49 -7.17
C VAL A 132 0.27 10.16 -8.34
N LEU A 133 0.54 9.07 -9.07
CA LEU A 133 -0.32 8.61 -10.17
C LEU A 133 -1.76 8.37 -9.70
N HIS A 134 -1.92 7.74 -8.52
CA HIS A 134 -3.19 7.49 -7.84
C HIS A 134 -4.30 6.98 -8.79
N PRO A 135 -4.10 5.80 -9.43
CA PRO A 135 -4.87 5.42 -10.60
C PRO A 135 -6.33 5.05 -10.34
N PHE A 136 -6.72 4.71 -9.11
CA PHE A 136 -8.08 4.23 -8.80
C PHE A 136 -8.89 5.25 -8.00
N ARG A 137 -10.21 5.07 -7.96
CA ARG A 137 -11.10 5.92 -7.16
C ARG A 137 -10.98 5.64 -5.67
N GLU A 138 -10.85 4.38 -5.27
CA GLU A 138 -10.60 3.97 -3.88
C GLU A 138 -9.74 2.70 -3.88
N GLY A 139 -9.10 2.35 -2.76
CA GLY A 139 -8.33 1.11 -2.65
C GLY A 139 -6.89 1.18 -3.17
N ASN A 140 -6.40 2.39 -3.47
CA ASN A 140 -5.04 2.61 -3.98
C ASN A 140 -3.96 2.06 -3.03
N GLY A 141 -4.05 2.36 -1.73
CA GLY A 141 -3.03 1.95 -0.75
C GLY A 141 -2.94 0.43 -0.59
N ARG A 142 -4.09 -0.25 -0.48
CA ARG A 142 -4.17 -1.71 -0.35
C ARG A 142 -3.65 -2.42 -1.60
N THR A 143 -4.04 -1.93 -2.78
CA THR A 143 -3.53 -2.43 -4.05
C THR A 143 -2.02 -2.26 -4.17
N GLN A 144 -1.50 -1.08 -3.80
CA GLN A 144 -0.06 -0.80 -3.89
C GLN A 144 0.77 -1.63 -2.91
N ARG A 145 0.31 -1.87 -1.68
CA ARG A 145 1.06 -2.73 -0.74
C ARG A 145 1.29 -4.14 -1.31
N VAL A 146 0.25 -4.75 -1.90
CA VAL A 146 0.38 -6.03 -2.61
C VAL A 146 1.33 -5.93 -3.81
N PHE A 147 1.22 -4.87 -4.62
CA PHE A 147 2.10 -4.66 -5.77
C PHE A 147 3.57 -4.55 -5.35
N TRP A 148 3.86 -3.78 -4.31
CA TRP A 148 5.22 -3.61 -3.81
C TRP A 148 5.73 -4.86 -3.11
N ASP A 149 4.89 -5.62 -2.41
CA ASP A 149 5.27 -6.94 -1.87
C ASP A 149 5.73 -7.90 -3.00
N ILE A 150 5.03 -7.92 -4.13
CA ILE A 150 5.40 -8.72 -5.31
C ILE A 150 6.76 -8.27 -5.87
N VAL A 151 6.94 -6.97 -6.08
CA VAL A 151 8.20 -6.41 -6.59
C VAL A 151 9.37 -6.68 -5.64
N ALA A 152 9.18 -6.45 -4.35
CA ALA A 152 10.20 -6.68 -3.33
C ALA A 152 10.59 -8.16 -3.24
N ARG A 153 9.60 -9.07 -3.24
CA ARG A 153 9.85 -10.52 -3.20
C ARG A 153 10.73 -10.95 -4.37
N ASP A 154 10.41 -10.49 -5.58
CA ASP A 154 11.21 -10.85 -6.77
C ASP A 154 12.60 -10.18 -6.76
N ALA A 155 12.79 -9.09 -5.99
CA ALA A 155 14.07 -8.46 -5.73
C ALA A 155 14.87 -9.08 -4.55
N GLY A 156 14.30 -10.05 -3.82
CA GLY A 156 14.96 -10.71 -2.69
C GLY A 156 14.67 -10.09 -1.32
N TYR A 157 13.65 -9.23 -1.22
CA TYR A 157 13.23 -8.54 -0.01
C TYR A 157 11.74 -8.76 0.32
N HIS A 158 11.32 -8.36 1.50
CA HIS A 158 9.90 -8.25 1.88
C HIS A 158 9.71 -7.11 2.89
N PHE A 159 8.47 -6.75 3.16
CA PHE A 159 8.12 -5.65 4.06
C PHE A 159 7.40 -6.14 5.31
N ASP A 160 7.80 -5.62 6.46
CA ASP A 160 7.09 -5.75 7.72
C ASP A 160 6.17 -4.54 7.93
N TRP A 161 5.08 -4.48 7.16
CA TRP A 161 4.13 -3.36 7.20
C TRP A 161 3.53 -3.09 8.59
N GLY A 162 3.57 -4.08 9.51
CA GLY A 162 3.08 -3.93 10.88
C GLY A 162 3.99 -3.09 11.79
N LEU A 163 5.20 -2.75 11.36
CA LEU A 163 6.12 -1.89 12.13
C LEU A 163 5.83 -0.39 11.96
N ILE A 164 4.96 -0.01 11.03
CA ILE A 164 4.57 1.38 10.77
C ILE A 164 3.06 1.55 10.76
N THR A 165 2.60 2.74 11.13
CA THR A 165 1.17 3.07 11.08
C THR A 165 0.81 3.72 9.74
N GLN A 166 -0.48 3.79 9.41
CA GLN A 166 -0.95 4.53 8.24
C GLN A 166 -0.57 5.99 8.34
N ARG A 167 -0.60 6.56 9.55
CA ARG A 167 -0.18 7.94 9.78
C ARG A 167 1.27 8.17 9.35
N VAL A 168 2.18 7.26 9.69
CA VAL A 168 3.60 7.35 9.25
C VAL A 168 3.70 7.27 7.73
N ASN A 169 2.99 6.33 7.09
CA ASN A 169 2.99 6.21 5.64
C ASN A 169 2.37 7.43 4.94
N ASP A 170 1.26 7.96 5.46
CA ASP A 170 0.59 9.14 4.94
C ASP A 170 1.46 10.39 5.09
N GLU A 171 2.08 10.60 6.25
CA GLU A 171 3.03 11.71 6.48
C GLU A 171 4.21 11.64 5.49
N ALA A 172 4.83 10.46 5.33
CA ALA A 172 5.94 10.26 4.41
C ALA A 172 5.51 10.46 2.94
N SER A 173 4.34 9.96 2.55
CA SER A 173 3.80 10.09 1.20
C SER A 173 3.40 11.53 0.85
N ILE A 174 2.88 12.29 1.82
CA ILE A 174 2.54 13.70 1.65
C ILE A 174 3.82 14.52 1.42
N GLN A 175 4.87 14.32 2.24
CA GLN A 175 6.13 15.03 2.05
C GLN A 175 6.75 14.71 0.68
N ALA A 176 6.76 13.44 0.28
CA ALA A 176 7.33 13.02 -1.00
C ALA A 176 6.55 13.58 -2.19
N LYS A 177 5.22 13.69 -2.10
CA LYS A 177 4.39 14.29 -3.16
C LYS A 177 4.56 15.81 -3.23
N ASP A 178 4.44 16.50 -2.10
CA ASP A 178 4.31 17.96 -2.07
C ASP A 178 5.67 18.67 -2.18
N ALA A 179 6.73 18.07 -1.64
CA ALA A 179 8.08 18.63 -1.63
C ALA A 179 9.06 17.93 -2.59
N ASN A 180 8.62 16.84 -3.26
CA ASN A 180 9.49 15.97 -4.06
C ASN A 180 10.72 15.47 -3.26
N ASP A 181 10.50 15.18 -1.97
CA ASP A 181 11.51 14.74 -1.00
C ASP A 181 11.14 13.37 -0.43
N THR A 182 11.87 12.34 -0.85
CA THR A 182 11.61 10.94 -0.49
C THR A 182 12.23 10.54 0.84
N LYS A 183 12.85 11.45 1.60
CA LYS A 183 13.62 11.08 2.79
C LYS A 183 12.81 10.31 3.84
N LEU A 184 11.59 10.75 4.13
CA LEU A 184 10.72 10.03 5.07
C LEU A 184 10.24 8.68 4.54
N LEU A 185 10.09 8.52 3.23
CA LEU A 185 9.80 7.22 2.63
C LEU A 185 10.99 6.28 2.79
N GLU A 186 12.21 6.76 2.55
CA GLU A 186 13.43 5.99 2.76
C GLU A 186 13.56 5.54 4.22
N ASP A 187 13.38 6.48 5.17
CA ASP A 187 13.46 6.17 6.60
C ASP A 187 12.38 5.14 7.01
N MET A 188 11.16 5.26 6.47
CA MET A 188 10.10 4.26 6.67
C MET A 188 10.51 2.89 6.09
N PHE A 189 11.03 2.85 4.86
CA PHE A 189 11.43 1.61 4.21
C PHE A 189 12.65 0.95 4.86
N HIS A 190 13.56 1.71 5.47
CA HIS A 190 14.64 1.17 6.30
C HIS A 190 14.11 0.42 7.53
N ILE A 191 12.98 0.84 8.10
CA ILE A 191 12.35 0.17 9.24
C ILE A 191 11.76 -1.18 8.79
N ILE A 192 10.98 -1.17 7.70
CA ILE A 192 10.13 -2.30 7.33
C ILE A 192 10.76 -3.30 6.37
N THR A 193 11.76 -2.91 5.56
CA THR A 193 12.36 -3.80 4.56
C THR A 193 13.30 -4.79 5.22
N LYS A 194 13.13 -6.08 4.92
CA LYS A 194 14.05 -7.16 5.34
C LYS A 194 14.41 -8.05 4.14
N PRO A 195 15.59 -8.69 4.13
CA PRO A 195 15.88 -9.77 3.19
C PRO A 195 14.95 -10.97 3.43
N LEU A 196 14.59 -11.72 2.38
CA LEU A 196 13.63 -12.84 2.48
C LEU A 196 13.99 -13.95 3.48
N ASN A 197 15.26 -14.07 3.85
CA ASN A 197 15.72 -15.06 4.82
C ASN A 197 15.58 -14.60 6.29
N VAL A 198 15.13 -13.38 6.52
CA VAL A 198 14.81 -12.83 7.85
C VAL A 198 13.31 -12.99 8.06
N GLU A 199 12.87 -13.51 9.20
CA GLU A 199 11.44 -13.64 9.50
C GLU A 199 10.81 -12.28 9.83
N LEU A 200 9.56 -12.06 9.41
CA LEU A 200 8.80 -10.85 9.73
C LEU A 200 8.32 -10.91 11.18
N LEU A 201 8.36 -9.78 11.89
CA LEU A 201 7.94 -9.67 13.29
C LEU A 201 6.42 -9.52 13.40
N ALA A 202 5.77 -8.79 12.48
CA ALA A 202 4.31 -8.72 12.46
C ALA A 202 3.72 -10.02 11.89
N GLN A 203 3.33 -10.93 12.78
CA GLN A 203 2.66 -12.19 12.44
C GLN A 203 1.23 -12.01 11.88
N GLN A 204 0.66 -10.80 11.93
CA GLN A 204 -0.64 -10.49 11.31
C GLN A 204 -0.45 -10.15 9.84
N GLN A 205 -0.43 -11.20 9.01
CA GLN A 205 -0.07 -11.15 7.59
C GLN A 205 -0.86 -10.12 6.76
N PHE A 206 -2.04 -9.65 7.21
CA PHE A 206 -2.91 -8.76 6.42
C PHE A 206 -3.57 -7.61 7.19
N ALA A 207 -3.25 -7.37 8.46
CA ALA A 207 -3.88 -6.28 9.23
C ALA A 207 -3.64 -4.90 8.59
N HIS A 208 -2.49 -4.73 7.97
CA HIS A 208 -2.15 -3.53 7.18
C HIS A 208 -3.02 -3.35 5.92
N LEU A 209 -3.90 -4.28 5.57
CA LEU A 209 -4.83 -4.20 4.43
C LEU A 209 -6.27 -3.86 4.84
N VAL A 210 -6.52 -3.61 6.13
CA VAL A 210 -7.82 -3.17 6.65
C VAL A 210 -7.78 -1.65 6.87
N GLU A 211 -8.76 -0.90 6.33
CA GLU A 211 -8.73 0.58 6.39
C GLU A 211 -9.06 1.17 7.76
N GLU A 212 -9.86 0.48 8.57
CA GLU A 212 -10.18 0.92 9.94
C GLU A 212 -9.12 0.50 10.98
N GLU A 213 -8.13 -0.33 10.61
CA GLU A 213 -7.16 -0.94 11.55
C GLU A 213 -5.72 -0.42 11.41
N TYR A 214 -5.54 0.85 11.05
CA TYR A 214 -4.28 1.56 11.33
C TYR A 214 -4.35 2.48 12.56
N GLU A 215 -5.31 2.23 13.45
CA GLU A 215 -5.48 2.88 14.76
C GLU A 215 -5.49 1.88 15.93
N TYR A 216 -4.55 0.92 15.97
CA TYR A 216 -4.17 0.31 17.24
C TYR A 216 -2.65 0.30 17.42
N ALA A 217 -2.20 1.04 18.45
CA ALA A 217 -0.90 0.87 19.06
C ALA A 217 -0.77 -0.56 19.65
N PRO A 218 0.47 -1.04 19.86
CA PRO A 218 0.93 -2.39 19.55
C PRO A 218 0.12 -3.51 20.22
N ASN A 219 -0.05 -4.60 19.46
CA ASN A 219 -0.50 -5.88 19.98
C ASN A 219 0.48 -6.34 21.06
N VAL A 220 0.08 -6.18 22.32
CA VAL A 220 0.85 -6.59 23.50
C VAL A 220 0.83 -8.12 23.59
N ALA A 221 1.68 -8.77 22.79
CA ALA A 221 2.20 -10.09 23.15
C ALA A 221 3.40 -9.88 24.10
N SER A 222 3.07 -9.59 25.37
CA SER A 222 3.94 -9.53 26.55
C SER A 222 5.18 -8.63 26.49
N VAL A 223 5.21 -7.61 27.34
CA VAL A 223 6.42 -6.83 27.65
C VAL A 223 7.46 -7.75 28.30
N LEU A 224 8.53 -8.07 27.56
CA LEU A 224 9.71 -8.71 28.12
C LEU A 224 10.33 -7.76 29.16
N GLN A 225 10.47 -8.26 30.38
CA GLN A 225 11.09 -7.57 31.50
C GLN A 225 12.62 -7.73 31.39
N ASP A 226 13.41 -6.93 32.13
CA ASP A 226 14.88 -7.03 32.11
C ASP A 226 15.41 -8.45 32.41
N LYS A 227 14.66 -9.23 33.18
CA LYS A 227 14.94 -10.66 33.46
C LYS A 227 14.85 -11.56 32.22
N ASP A 228 13.98 -11.20 31.27
CA ASP A 228 13.79 -11.96 30.04
C ASP A 228 14.96 -11.67 29.07
N TYR A 229 15.41 -10.41 29.00
CA TYR A 229 16.64 -10.03 28.29
C TYR A 229 17.89 -10.71 28.86
N ALA A 230 17.99 -10.84 30.19
CA ALA A 230 19.10 -11.55 30.83
C ALA A 230 19.13 -13.05 30.49
N ALA A 231 17.96 -13.72 30.43
CA ALA A 231 17.85 -15.12 30.03
C ALA A 231 18.25 -15.34 28.55
N TYR A 232 17.96 -14.36 27.69
CA TYR A 232 18.35 -14.40 26.28
C TYR A 232 19.85 -14.23 26.05
N LYS A 233 20.52 -13.34 26.81
CA LYS A 233 21.98 -13.20 26.76
C LYS A 233 22.72 -14.49 27.11
N THR A 234 22.26 -15.22 28.13
CA THR A 234 22.85 -16.51 28.52
C THR A 234 22.54 -17.64 27.55
N ARG A 235 21.36 -17.64 26.91
CA ARG A 235 20.95 -18.70 25.96
C ARG A 235 21.61 -18.57 24.59
N TYR A 236 21.91 -17.35 24.15
CA TYR A 236 22.39 -17.07 22.79
C TYR A 236 23.79 -16.45 22.72
N GLY A 237 24.46 -16.22 23.85
CA GLY A 237 25.89 -15.89 23.90
C GLY A 237 26.25 -14.52 23.27
N ILE A 238 25.49 -13.48 23.63
CA ILE A 238 25.74 -12.11 23.17
C ILE A 238 25.95 -11.25 24.42
N ASP A 239 27.19 -10.79 24.64
CA ASP A 239 27.58 -9.93 25.77
C ASP A 239 26.83 -8.58 25.76
#